data_AF-A0A963JLS4-F1
#
_entry.id   AF-A0A963JLS4-F1
#
_cell.length_a   1.000
_cell.length_b   1.000
_cell.length_c   1.000
_cell.angle_alpha   90.00
_cell.angle_beta   90.00
_cell.angle_gamma   90.00
#
_symmetry.space_group_name_H-M   'P 1'
#
loop_
_entity.id
_entity.type
_entity.pdbx_description
1 polymer ?
#
loop_
_entity_poly.entity_id
_entity_poly.type
_entity_poly.pdbx_seq_one_letter_code
_entity_poly.pdbx_strand_id
1 'polypeptide(L)'
;MRNNGVTHIDILSEIGAAYHDLAQCRSSMRSINPRIKAELDEQLKRLIYPGFIQETPWEKFKHFPRYLKGMRVRIEKSTHNLLRDEQHATEIKTLWSRYEQCCEKHQKLGIDDPNLTEFRWQIEELRISLFSQELKTPLPVSVKRLERLWEKVRK
;
A
#
# COMPACT_ATOMS: atom_id res chain seq x y z
N MET A 1 -17.12 10.16 -30.69
CA MET A 1 -16.00 10.65 -29.86
C MET A 1 -15.43 9.45 -29.12
N ARG A 2 -14.23 8.98 -29.46
CA ARG A 2 -13.64 7.79 -28.81
C ARG A 2 -13.24 8.18 -27.40
N ASN A 3 -13.80 7.50 -26.40
CA ASN A 3 -13.44 7.66 -25.01
C ASN A 3 -11.99 7.16 -24.86
N ASN A 4 -11.02 8.07 -24.84
CA ASN A 4 -9.62 7.78 -24.50
C ASN A 4 -9.48 7.56 -22.98
N GLY A 5 -10.29 6.65 -22.43
CA GLY A 5 -10.19 6.24 -21.04
C GLY A 5 -9.00 5.31 -20.87
N VAL A 6 -8.19 5.55 -19.85
CA VAL A 6 -7.09 4.66 -19.44
C VAL A 6 -7.67 3.25 -19.25
N THR A 7 -7.14 2.27 -19.96
CA THR A 7 -7.65 0.90 -19.97
C THR A 7 -6.95 0.03 -18.93
N HIS A 8 -7.50 -1.17 -18.69
CA HIS A 8 -6.83 -2.17 -17.85
C HIS A 8 -5.45 -2.55 -18.38
N ILE A 9 -5.27 -2.59 -19.71
CA ILE A 9 -4.00 -2.93 -20.35
C ILE A 9 -2.94 -1.85 -20.09
N ASP A 10 -3.34 -0.58 -20.15
CA ASP A 10 -2.46 0.56 -19.87
C ASP A 10 -1.97 0.50 -18.41
N ILE A 11 -2.89 0.33 -17.46
CA ILE A 11 -2.53 0.23 -16.04
C ILE A 11 -1.67 -1.02 -15.77
N LEU A 12 -1.99 -2.17 -16.37
CA LEU A 12 -1.17 -3.38 -16.21
C LEU A 12 0.27 -3.17 -16.72
N SER A 13 0.43 -2.46 -17.83
CA SER A 13 1.74 -2.11 -18.37
C SER A 13 2.51 -1.19 -17.41
N GLU A 14 1.84 -0.19 -16.83
CA GLU A 14 2.43 0.68 -15.81
C GLU A 14 2.79 -0.06 -14.52
N ILE A 15 1.96 -1.01 -14.09
CA ILE A 15 2.25 -1.88 -12.94
C ILE A 15 3.50 -2.71 -13.23
N GLY A 16 3.60 -3.31 -14.42
CA GLY A 16 4.75 -4.11 -14.83
C GLY A 16 6.05 -3.31 -14.83
N ALA A 17 6.02 -2.09 -15.39
CA ALA A 17 7.17 -1.17 -15.37
C ALA A 17 7.57 -0.78 -13.94
N ALA A 18 6.61 -0.36 -13.11
CA ALA A 18 6.89 0.03 -11.72
C ALA A 18 7.39 -1.15 -10.86
N TYR A 19 6.91 -2.36 -11.12
CA TYR A 19 7.38 -3.59 -10.49
C TYR A 19 8.84 -3.87 -10.87
N HIS A 20 9.16 -3.77 -12.17
CA HIS A 20 10.52 -3.97 -12.67
C HIS A 20 11.50 -2.98 -12.05
N ASP A 21 11.15 -1.69 -12.01
CA ASP A 21 11.97 -0.65 -11.40
C ASP A 21 12.21 -0.91 -9.90
N LEU A 22 11.16 -1.33 -9.18
CA LEU A 22 11.28 -1.71 -7.77
C LEU A 22 12.21 -2.92 -7.59
N ALA A 23 12.11 -3.93 -8.47
CA ALA A 23 12.97 -5.11 -8.43
C ALA A 23 14.45 -4.75 -8.69
N GLN A 24 14.73 -3.90 -9.68
CA GLN A 24 16.08 -3.40 -9.95
C GLN A 24 16.63 -2.61 -8.76
N CYS A 25 15.84 -1.69 -8.22
CA CYS A 25 16.24 -0.88 -7.07
C CYS A 25 16.61 -1.79 -5.87
N ARG A 26 15.82 -2.84 -5.62
CA ARG A 26 16.09 -3.82 -4.56
C ARG A 26 17.40 -4.59 -4.74
N SER A 27 17.78 -4.90 -5.98
CA SER A 27 19.07 -5.57 -6.26
C SER A 27 20.27 -4.63 -6.20
N SER A 28 20.09 -3.35 -6.53
CA SER A 28 21.18 -2.40 -6.70
C SER A 28 21.72 -1.79 -5.40
N MET A 29 20.96 -1.86 -4.29
CA MET A 29 21.49 -1.43 -2.99
C MET A 29 22.09 -2.61 -2.23
N ARG A 30 23.41 -2.53 -2.02
CA ARG A 30 24.27 -3.59 -1.50
C ARG A 30 23.85 -4.22 -0.16
N SER A 31 22.96 -3.60 0.61
CA SER A 31 22.20 -4.28 1.66
C SER A 31 21.06 -3.38 2.10
N ILE A 32 19.87 -3.54 1.51
CA ILE A 32 18.66 -2.96 2.11
C ILE A 32 18.60 -3.45 3.57
N ASN A 33 18.30 -2.54 4.49
CA ASN A 33 18.07 -2.90 5.89
C ASN A 33 17.10 -4.10 5.96
N PRO A 34 17.44 -5.22 6.64
CA PRO A 34 16.63 -6.43 6.63
C PRO A 34 15.17 -6.22 7.06
N ARG A 35 14.92 -5.28 8.00
CA ARG A 35 13.57 -4.89 8.42
C ARG A 35 12.79 -4.30 7.25
N ILE A 36 13.36 -3.29 6.60
CA ILE A 36 12.72 -2.61 5.47
C ILE A 36 12.46 -3.60 4.33
N LYS A 37 13.42 -4.47 4.03
CA LYS A 37 13.24 -5.54 3.04
C LYS A 37 12.03 -6.43 3.37
N ALA A 38 11.96 -6.95 4.59
CA ALA A 38 10.87 -7.83 5.01
C ALA A 38 9.50 -7.13 4.92
N GLU A 39 9.41 -5.88 5.37
CA GLU A 39 8.17 -5.10 5.32
C GLU A 39 7.71 -4.81 3.88
N LEU A 40 8.65 -4.54 2.97
CA LEU A 40 8.35 -4.33 1.56
C LEU A 40 7.94 -5.63 0.87
N ASP A 41 8.57 -6.75 1.19
CA ASP A 41 8.19 -8.06 0.67
C ASP A 41 6.77 -8.43 1.11
N GLU A 42 6.43 -8.13 2.36
CA GLU A 42 5.10 -8.36 2.90
C GLU A 42 4.05 -7.44 2.25
N GLN A 43 4.34 -6.14 2.11
CA GLN A 43 3.47 -5.21 1.38
C GLN A 43 3.26 -5.64 -0.07
N LEU A 44 4.34 -6.06 -0.77
CA LEU A 44 4.26 -6.49 -2.16
C LEU A 44 3.36 -7.72 -2.30
N LYS A 45 3.48 -8.72 -1.42
CA LYS A 45 2.62 -9.91 -1.40
C LYS A 45 1.14 -9.57 -1.17
N ARG A 46 0.85 -8.50 -0.43
CA ARG A 46 -0.53 -8.03 -0.16
C ARG A 46 -1.13 -7.23 -1.30
N LEU A 47 -0.30 -6.68 -2.20
CA LEU A 47 -0.75 -5.97 -3.39
C LEU A 47 -0.80 -6.92 -4.60
N ILE A 48 0.26 -7.70 -4.83
CA ILE A 48 0.43 -8.56 -5.99
C ILE A 48 0.47 -10.02 -5.52
N TYR A 49 -0.67 -10.69 -5.66
CA TYR A 49 -0.88 -12.10 -5.36
C TYR A 49 -1.70 -12.76 -6.48
N PRO A 50 -1.69 -14.09 -6.63
CA PRO A 50 -2.52 -14.75 -7.65
C PRO A 50 -4.00 -14.37 -7.48
N GLY A 51 -4.59 -13.70 -8.47
CA GLY A 51 -5.98 -13.22 -8.42
C GLY A 51 -6.15 -11.71 -8.21
N PHE A 52 -5.09 -10.97 -7.86
CA PHE A 52 -5.19 -9.54 -7.50
C PHE A 52 -5.87 -8.65 -8.56
N ILE A 53 -5.72 -8.96 -9.85
CA ILE A 53 -6.32 -8.19 -10.95
C ILE A 53 -7.86 -8.28 -10.90
N GLN A 54 -8.39 -9.48 -10.62
CA GLN A 54 -9.82 -9.73 -10.59
C GLN A 54 -10.45 -9.25 -9.28
N GLU A 55 -9.73 -9.39 -8.17
CA GLU A 55 -10.25 -9.10 -6.82
C GLU A 55 -10.12 -7.63 -6.43
N THR A 56 -9.28 -6.85 -7.12
CA THR A 56 -9.08 -5.43 -6.81
C THR A 56 -10.09 -4.57 -7.56
N PRO A 57 -10.90 -3.73 -6.87
CA PRO A 57 -11.77 -2.76 -7.54
C PRO A 57 -10.97 -1.79 -8.41
N TRP A 58 -11.51 -1.44 -9.58
CA TRP A 58 -10.84 -0.56 -10.55
C TRP A 58 -10.31 0.75 -9.94
N GLU A 59 -11.10 1.36 -9.05
CA GLU A 59 -10.76 2.60 -8.35
C GLU A 59 -9.48 2.49 -7.50
N LYS A 60 -9.14 1.28 -7.05
CA LYS A 60 -7.91 1.01 -6.30
C LYS A 60 -6.82 0.49 -7.22
N PHE A 61 -7.18 -0.32 -8.21
CA PHE A 61 -6.25 -0.91 -9.19
C PHE A 61 -5.42 0.15 -9.93
N LYS A 62 -6.06 1.25 -10.37
CA LYS A 62 -5.37 2.38 -11.03
C LYS A 62 -4.26 3.04 -10.20
N HIS A 63 -4.21 2.78 -8.89
CA HIS A 63 -3.21 3.34 -7.99
C HIS A 63 -2.01 2.42 -7.73
N PHE A 64 -2.03 1.17 -8.20
CA PHE A 64 -0.95 0.22 -7.98
C PHE A 64 0.40 0.70 -8.49
N PRO A 65 0.53 1.29 -9.70
CA PRO A 65 1.80 1.85 -10.15
C PRO A 65 2.37 2.87 -9.15
N ARG A 66 1.50 3.69 -8.53
CA ARG A 66 1.90 4.69 -7.53
C ARG A 66 2.34 4.03 -6.22
N TYR A 67 1.65 2.99 -5.76
CA TYR A 67 2.07 2.25 -4.56
C TYR A 67 3.45 1.60 -4.74
N LEU A 68 3.70 0.97 -5.88
CA LEU A 68 5.01 0.38 -6.21
C LEU A 68 6.12 1.44 -6.33
N LYS A 69 5.83 2.57 -6.98
CA LYS A 69 6.75 3.72 -7.01
C LYS A 69 7.04 4.25 -5.60
N GLY A 70 6.05 4.29 -4.72
CA GLY A 70 6.23 4.68 -3.32
C GLY A 70 7.15 3.76 -2.53
N MET A 71 7.08 2.45 -2.79
CA MET A 71 8.02 1.47 -2.23
C MET A 71 9.46 1.73 -2.67
N ARG A 72 9.68 2.07 -3.95
CA ARG A 72 11.00 2.45 -4.48
C ARG A 72 11.52 3.74 -3.82
N VAL A 73 10.68 4.75 -3.68
CA VAL A 73 11.05 6.02 -3.02
C VAL A 73 11.40 5.81 -1.55
N ARG A 74 10.63 4.97 -0.83
CA ARG A 74 10.92 4.61 0.58
C ARG A 74 12.32 4.03 0.71
N ILE A 75 12.62 3.07 -0.17
CA ILE A 75 13.91 2.44 -0.30
C ILE A 75 15.04 3.49 -0.40
N GLU A 76 14.93 4.43 -1.36
CA GLU A 76 15.95 5.43 -1.64
C GLU A 76 16.16 6.36 -0.43
N LYS A 77 15.05 6.84 0.14
CA LYS A 77 15.08 7.78 1.26
C LYS A 77 15.50 7.16 2.59
N SER A 78 15.27 5.87 2.79
CA SER A 78 15.59 5.18 4.04
C SER A 78 17.09 5.23 4.36
N THR A 79 17.94 5.32 3.35
CA THR A 79 19.41 5.44 3.50
C THR A 79 19.84 6.71 4.23
N HIS A 80 19.03 7.77 4.17
CA HIS A 80 19.33 9.06 4.79
C HIS A 80 18.77 9.21 6.21
N ASN A 81 17.66 8.54 6.55
CA ASN A 81 17.03 8.68 7.86
C ASN A 81 16.25 7.41 8.27
N LEU A 82 16.99 6.42 8.78
CA LEU A 82 16.43 5.15 9.24
C LEU A 82 15.49 5.30 10.46
N LEU A 83 15.78 6.22 11.38
CA LEU A 83 14.99 6.42 12.59
C LEU A 83 13.57 6.92 12.25
N ARG A 84 13.47 7.88 11.32
CA ARG A 84 12.17 8.36 10.86
C ARG A 84 11.39 7.29 10.11
N ASP A 85 12.07 6.50 9.28
CA ASP A 85 11.44 5.35 8.62
C ASP A 85 10.87 4.36 9.64
N GLU A 86 11.61 4.06 10.71
CA GLU A 86 11.18 3.16 11.77
C GLU A 86 9.95 3.68 12.54
N GLN A 87 9.91 4.98 12.84
CA GLN A 87 8.74 5.62 13.46
C GLN A 87 7.49 5.45 12.57
N HIS A 88 7.59 5.80 11.29
CA HIS A 88 6.50 5.64 10.34
C HIS A 88 6.09 4.17 10.15
N ALA A 89 7.06 3.25 10.11
CA ALA A 89 6.79 1.81 9.99
C ALA A 89 6.04 1.26 11.20
N THR A 90 6.33 1.78 12.40
CA THR A 90 5.63 1.40 13.64
C THR A 90 4.15 1.81 13.60
N GLU A 91 3.85 3.02 13.10
CA GLU A 91 2.46 3.47 12.89
C GLU A 91 1.71 2.54 11.93
N ILE A 92 2.33 2.23 10.79
CA ILE A 92 1.75 1.33 9.78
C ILE A 92 1.51 -0.07 10.36
N LYS A 93 2.49 -0.64 11.06
CA LYS A 93 2.40 -1.98 11.66
C LYS A 93 1.25 -2.06 12.67
N THR A 94 1.06 -1.01 13.47
CA THR A 94 -0.02 -0.94 14.47
C THR A 94 -1.39 -0.97 13.80
N LEU A 95 -1.60 -0.13 12.78
CA LEU A 95 -2.85 -0.07 12.03
C LEU A 95 -3.11 -1.38 11.26
N TRP A 96 -2.07 -1.96 10.68
CA TRP A 96 -2.19 -3.18 9.89
C TRP A 96 -2.53 -4.41 10.74
N SER A 97 -1.84 -4.60 11.87
CA SER A 97 -2.15 -5.70 12.80
C SER A 97 -3.61 -5.63 13.28
N ARG A 98 -4.09 -4.41 13.55
CA ARG A 98 -5.48 -4.18 13.92
C ARG A 98 -6.46 -4.56 12.79
N TYR A 99 -6.15 -4.21 11.56
CA TYR A 99 -6.91 -4.63 10.37
C TYR A 99 -6.95 -6.16 10.25
N GLU A 100 -5.80 -6.85 10.35
CA GLU A 100 -5.72 -8.31 10.19
C GLU A 100 -6.56 -9.05 11.23
N GLN A 101 -6.47 -8.67 12.51
CA GLN A 101 -7.26 -9.27 13.58
C GLN A 101 -8.78 -9.13 13.34
N CYS A 102 -9.21 -7.96 12.88
CA CYS A 102 -10.61 -7.70 12.59
C CYS A 102 -11.07 -8.44 11.33
N CYS A 103 -10.23 -8.49 10.29
CA CYS A 103 -10.49 -9.24 9.06
C CYS A 103 -10.67 -10.73 9.34
N GLU A 104 -9.81 -11.33 10.17
CA GLU A 104 -9.94 -12.74 10.56
C GLU A 104 -11.25 -12.98 11.32
N LYS A 105 -11.62 -12.08 12.23
CA LYS A 105 -12.90 -12.16 12.96
C LYS A 105 -14.09 -12.05 12.01
N HIS A 106 -14.08 -11.08 11.09
CA HIS A 106 -15.15 -10.88 10.10
C HIS A 106 -15.31 -12.09 9.20
N GLN A 107 -14.20 -12.67 8.74
CA GLN A 107 -14.22 -13.90 7.93
C GLN A 107 -14.89 -15.05 8.67
N LYS A 108 -14.55 -15.28 9.95
CA LYS A 108 -15.17 -16.34 10.78
C LYS A 108 -16.67 -16.13 11.01
N LEU A 109 -17.11 -14.86 11.02
CA LEU A 109 -18.50 -14.48 11.27
C LEU A 109 -19.31 -14.23 9.99
N GLY A 110 -18.69 -14.34 8.80
CA GLY A 110 -19.34 -14.00 7.53
C GLY A 110 -19.75 -12.53 7.42
N ILE A 111 -19.02 -11.62 8.07
CA ILE A 111 -19.29 -10.18 8.04
C ILE A 111 -18.56 -9.58 6.84
N ASP A 112 -19.31 -8.92 5.96
CA ASP A 112 -18.77 -7.99 4.98
C ASP A 112 -18.91 -6.55 5.51
N ASP A 113 -17.78 -5.85 5.68
CA ASP A 113 -17.73 -4.47 6.17
C ASP A 113 -16.96 -3.57 5.18
N PRO A 114 -17.66 -2.68 4.45
CA PRO A 114 -17.01 -1.78 3.52
C PRO A 114 -16.06 -0.79 4.21
N ASN A 115 -16.25 -0.47 5.49
CA ASN A 115 -15.32 0.39 6.23
C ASN A 115 -14.00 -0.32 6.50
N LEU A 116 -14.02 -1.63 6.75
CA LEU A 116 -12.80 -2.42 6.94
C LEU A 116 -12.01 -2.52 5.62
N THR A 117 -12.72 -2.70 4.51
CA THR A 117 -12.14 -2.66 3.16
C THR A 117 -11.54 -1.30 2.84
N GLU A 118 -12.24 -0.20 3.12
CA GLU A 118 -11.70 1.14 2.90
C GLU A 118 -10.51 1.43 3.82
N PHE A 119 -10.55 0.97 5.08
CA PHE A 119 -9.44 1.12 6.02
C PHE A 119 -8.16 0.48 5.49
N ARG A 120 -8.26 -0.73 4.93
CA ARG A 120 -7.16 -1.43 4.26
C ARG A 120 -6.54 -0.62 3.12
N TRP A 121 -7.33 0.05 2.29
CA TRP A 121 -6.81 0.89 1.21
C TRP A 121 -6.23 2.20 1.71
N GLN A 122 -6.83 2.79 2.74
CA GLN A 122 -6.31 4.00 3.38
C GLN A 122 -4.94 3.77 4.05
N ILE A 123 -4.60 2.53 4.44
CA ILE A 123 -3.23 2.22 4.87
C ILE A 123 -2.22 2.37 3.72
N GLU A 124 -2.57 1.95 2.49
CA GLU A 124 -1.68 2.14 1.33
C GLU A 124 -1.50 3.62 0.99
N GLU A 125 -2.57 4.42 1.09
CA GLU A 125 -2.45 5.88 0.97
C GLU A 125 -1.58 6.49 2.07
N LEU A 126 -1.72 6.01 3.32
CA LEU A 126 -0.89 6.47 4.43
C LEU A 126 0.59 6.15 4.18
N ARG A 127 0.92 4.97 3.64
CA ARG A 127 2.30 4.64 3.25
C ARG A 127 2.86 5.65 2.24
N ILE A 128 2.08 6.06 1.25
CA ILE A 128 2.49 7.12 0.33
C ILE A 128 2.76 8.43 1.08
N SER A 129 1.83 8.84 1.94
CA SER A 129 1.97 10.08 2.72
C SER A 129 3.15 10.07 3.70
N LEU A 130 3.53 8.91 4.24
CA LEU A 130 4.63 8.81 5.21
C LEU A 130 5.99 8.69 4.52
N PHE A 131 6.10 7.89 3.46
CA PHE A 131 7.39 7.53 2.87
C PHE A 131 7.69 8.26 1.55
N SER A 132 6.67 8.74 0.84
CA SER A 132 6.81 9.20 -0.55
C SER A 132 5.86 10.35 -0.90
N GLN A 133 5.86 11.39 -0.05
CA GLN A 133 4.97 12.56 -0.15
C GLN A 133 4.93 13.24 -1.54
N GLU A 134 6.05 13.22 -2.27
CA GLU A 134 6.16 13.76 -3.63
C GLU A 134 5.21 13.10 -4.64
N LEU A 135 4.82 11.85 -4.41
CA LEU A 135 3.88 11.11 -5.26
C LEU A 135 2.43 11.53 -5.05
N LYS A 136 2.15 12.29 -3.98
CA LYS A 136 0.83 12.78 -3.56
C LYS A 136 -0.18 11.65 -3.31
N THR A 137 -1.25 12.00 -2.60
CA THR A 137 -2.39 11.14 -2.37
C THR A 137 -3.64 11.77 -2.98
N PRO A 138 -4.61 10.97 -3.49
CA PRO A 138 -5.83 11.52 -4.08
C PRO A 138 -6.64 12.38 -3.10
N LEU A 139 -6.57 12.02 -1.81
CA LEU A 139 -7.21 12.72 -0.71
C LEU A 139 -6.21 12.82 0.46
N PRO A 140 -6.36 13.81 1.37
CA PRO A 140 -5.48 13.89 2.52
C PRO A 140 -5.70 12.68 3.45
N VAL A 141 -4.61 12.08 3.89
CA VAL A 141 -4.58 10.88 4.73
C VAL A 141 -3.65 11.10 5.91
N SER A 142 -3.98 10.53 7.06
CA SER A 142 -3.15 10.55 8.26
C SER A 142 -3.60 9.46 9.22
N VAL A 143 -2.76 9.09 10.19
CA VAL A 143 -3.13 8.14 11.26
C VAL A 143 -4.44 8.57 11.92
N LYS A 144 -4.59 9.86 12.29
CA LYS A 144 -5.83 10.40 12.88
C LYS A 144 -7.07 10.18 12.02
N ARG A 145 -6.94 10.27 10.69
CA ARG A 145 -8.07 10.02 9.77
C ARG A 145 -8.39 8.53 9.69
N LEU A 146 -7.38 7.66 9.69
CA LEU A 146 -7.59 6.22 9.77
C LEU A 146 -8.24 5.82 11.10
N GLU A 147 -7.84 6.38 12.22
CA GLU A 147 -8.47 6.11 13.53
C GLU A 147 -9.97 6.49 13.52
N ARG A 148 -10.34 7.62 12.93
CA ARG A 148 -11.76 7.99 12.75
C ARG A 148 -12.52 7.06 11.81
N LEU A 149 -11.86 6.51 10.79
CA LEU A 149 -12.47 5.49 9.93
C LEU A 149 -12.64 4.19 10.72
N TRP A 150 -11.66 3.84 11.54
CA TRP A 150 -11.68 2.65 12.39
C TRP A 150 -12.84 2.64 13.38
N GLU A 151 -13.22 3.80 13.92
CA GLU A 151 -14.40 3.94 14.79
C GLU A 151 -15.71 3.48 14.12
N LYS A 152 -15.77 3.45 12.79
CA LYS A 152 -16.93 3.01 12.00
C LYS A 152 -16.89 1.53 11.64
N VAL A 153 -15.77 0.85 11.86
CA VAL A 153 -15.61 -0.57 11.57
C VAL A 153 -16.41 -1.38 12.58
N ARG A 154 -17.18 -2.35 12.10
CA ARG A 154 -17.94 -3.30 12.91
C ARG A 154 -16.96 -4.16 13.70
N LYS A 155 -17.09 -4.22 15.02
CA LYS A 155 -16.14 -4.94 15.88
C LYS A 155 -16.52 -6.38 16.10
#